data_AF-A0A0K2JGX1-F1
#
_entry.id   AF-A0A0K2JGX1-F1
#
_cell.length_a   1.000
_cell.length_b   1.000
_cell.length_c   1.000
_cell.angle_alpha   90.00
_cell.angle_beta   90.00
_cell.angle_gamma   90.00
#
_symmetry.space_group_name_H-M   'P 1'
#
loop_
_entity.id
_entity.type
_entity.pdbx_description
1 polymer ?
#
loop_
_entity_poly.entity_id
_entity_poly.type
_entity_poly.pdbx_seq_one_letter_code
_entity_poly.pdbx_strand_id
1 'polypeptide(L)'
;MAILIGLFALVGCLLQCKKLTETISATIKTTIGFLIIGGGAGILAGEVGKLGSAFNLLFGINGIITNNDVILGLFLNSLPKIVLAGSLIMICEMLLNILLARITTYKYIYLTGHVLFYLSVIFVSVLNLAGLNLAEDLPIIVITGALLVWVIPDHYHTCFLLQLEL
;
A
#
# COMPACT_ATOMS: atom_id res chain seq x y z
N MET A 1 -3.64 -10.95 1.87
CA MET A 1 -2.27 -10.53 2.26
C MET A 1 -1.45 -11.68 2.82
N ALA A 2 -1.89 -12.41 3.85
CA ALA A 2 -1.10 -13.48 4.50
C ALA A 2 -0.49 -14.53 3.54
N ILE A 3 -1.23 -14.98 2.51
CA ILE A 3 -0.74 -15.99 1.53
C ILE A 3 0.46 -15.49 0.71
N LEU A 4 0.48 -14.19 0.38
CA LEU A 4 1.51 -13.58 -0.46
C LEU A 4 2.82 -13.42 0.32
N ILE A 5 2.74 -13.09 1.60
CA ILE A 5 3.91 -13.00 2.49
C ILE A 5 4.52 -14.39 2.73
N GLY A 6 3.71 -15.44 2.90
CA GLY A 6 4.21 -16.81 2.99
C GLY A 6 5.02 -17.22 1.75
N LEU A 7 4.57 -16.79 0.56
CA LEU A 7 5.29 -17.01 -0.69
C LEU A 7 6.62 -16.25 -0.74
N PHE A 8 6.65 -14.99 -0.29
CA PHE A 8 7.90 -14.21 -0.22
C PHE A 8 8.93 -14.77 0.76
N ALA A 9 8.48 -15.31 1.89
CA ALA A 9 9.37 -16.00 2.83
C ALA A 9 9.99 -17.25 2.20
N LEU A 10 9.20 -18.02 1.46
CA LEU A 10 9.66 -19.22 0.75
C LEU A 10 10.68 -18.87 -0.34
N VAL A 11 10.36 -17.87 -1.20
CA VAL A 11 11.23 -17.40 -2.28
C VAL A 11 12.51 -16.77 -1.73
N GLY A 12 12.42 -15.99 -0.65
CA GLY A 12 13.56 -15.36 0.01
C GLY A 12 14.54 -16.35 0.61
N CYS A 13 14.06 -17.46 1.17
CA CYS A 13 14.92 -18.53 1.67
C CYS A 13 15.54 -19.36 0.54
N LEU A 14 14.82 -19.60 -0.56
CA LEU A 14 15.36 -20.26 -1.75
C LEU A 14 16.50 -19.45 -2.38
N LEU A 15 16.33 -18.13 -2.48
CA LEU A 15 17.35 -17.22 -3.02
C LEU A 15 18.60 -17.09 -2.14
N GLN A 16 18.48 -17.32 -0.82
CA GLN A 16 19.61 -17.27 0.11
C GLN A 16 20.41 -18.60 0.19
N CYS A 17 20.05 -19.64 -0.57
CA CYS A 17 20.73 -20.94 -0.58
C CYS A 17 21.03 -21.50 0.83
N LYS A 18 20.14 -21.27 1.80
CA LYS A 18 20.31 -21.75 3.18
C LYS A 18 19.85 -23.19 3.34
N LYS A 19 20.40 -23.89 4.35
CA LYS A 19 20.06 -25.29 4.68
C LYS A 19 18.55 -25.45 4.81
N LEU A 20 17.99 -26.53 4.27
CA LEU A 20 16.54 -26.81 4.24
C LEU A 20 15.87 -26.67 5.63
N THR A 21 16.57 -27.06 6.70
CA THR A 21 16.09 -26.93 8.08
C THR A 21 15.90 -25.47 8.53
N GLU A 22 16.76 -24.56 8.09
CA GLU A 22 16.62 -23.12 8.37
C GLU A 22 15.46 -22.51 7.58
N THR A 23 15.26 -22.94 6.33
CA THR A 23 14.18 -22.45 5.46
C THR A 23 12.79 -22.75 6.01
N ILE A 24 12.57 -23.98 6.49
CA ILE A 24 11.28 -24.38 7.08
C ILE A 24 11.03 -23.60 8.38
N SER A 25 12.04 -23.50 9.24
CA SER A 25 11.94 -22.78 10.51
C SER A 25 11.69 -21.28 10.30
N ALA A 26 12.33 -20.68 9.30
CA ALA A 26 12.12 -19.28 8.93
C ALA A 26 10.70 -19.07 8.39
N THR A 27 10.23 -19.89 7.45
CA THR A 27 8.90 -19.77 6.84
C THR A 27 7.79 -19.87 7.90
N ILE A 28 7.91 -20.79 8.86
CA ILE A 28 6.96 -20.95 9.96
C ILE A 28 6.96 -19.70 10.87
N LYS A 29 8.14 -19.21 11.28
CA LYS A 29 8.24 -17.99 12.10
C LYS A 29 7.61 -16.78 11.39
N THR A 30 7.86 -16.61 10.09
CA THR A 30 7.30 -15.50 9.31
C THR A 30 5.79 -15.61 9.16
N THR A 31 5.28 -16.82 8.90
CA THR A 31 3.83 -17.06 8.77
C THR A 31 3.10 -16.82 10.08
N ILE A 32 3.62 -17.33 11.20
CA ILE A 32 3.04 -17.11 12.54
C ILE A 32 3.11 -15.63 12.90
N GLY A 33 4.23 -14.96 12.66
CA GLY A 33 4.38 -13.52 12.92
C GLY A 33 3.35 -12.69 12.17
N PHE A 34 3.15 -12.94 10.87
CA PHE A 34 2.15 -12.23 10.09
C PHE A 34 0.71 -12.56 10.49
N LEU A 35 0.44 -13.80 10.92
CA LEU A 35 -0.87 -14.19 11.44
C LEU A 35 -1.20 -13.43 12.74
N ILE A 36 -0.23 -13.31 13.65
CA ILE A 36 -0.40 -12.57 14.91
C ILE A 36 -0.63 -11.08 14.63
N ILE A 37 0.18 -10.48 13.76
CA ILE A 37 0.02 -9.06 13.38
C ILE A 37 -1.34 -8.84 12.73
N GLY A 38 -1.73 -9.70 11.79
CA GLY A 38 -3.04 -9.61 11.11
C GLY A 38 -4.22 -9.79 12.07
N GLY A 39 -4.13 -10.76 12.98
CA GLY A 39 -5.14 -10.99 14.02
C GLY A 39 -5.26 -9.81 14.97
N GLY A 40 -4.13 -9.28 15.47
CA GLY A 40 -4.11 -8.11 16.34
C GLY A 40 -4.66 -6.85 15.66
N ALA A 41 -4.27 -6.60 14.41
CA ALA A 41 -4.80 -5.49 13.62
C ALA A 41 -6.32 -5.60 13.40
N GLY A 42 -6.83 -6.83 13.18
CA GLY A 42 -8.26 -7.07 13.03
C GLY A 42 -9.07 -6.78 14.29
N ILE A 43 -8.55 -7.16 15.46
CA ILE A 43 -9.20 -6.86 16.76
C ILE A 43 -9.24 -5.33 16.97
N LEU A 44 -8.11 -4.66 16.77
CA LEU A 44 -8.03 -3.20 16.90
C LEU A 44 -8.98 -2.48 15.94
N ALA A 45 -9.02 -2.90 14.66
CA ALA A 45 -9.94 -2.33 13.67
C ALA A 45 -11.42 -2.58 14.04
N GLY A 46 -11.73 -3.75 14.60
CA GLY A 46 -13.07 -4.09 15.08
C GLY A 46 -13.51 -3.22 16.26
N GLU A 47 -12.61 -2.95 17.21
CA GLU A 47 -12.90 -2.06 18.34
C GLU A 47 -13.05 -0.60 17.89
N VAL A 48 -12.22 -0.12 16.96
CA VAL A 48 -12.41 1.21 16.34
C VAL A 48 -13.76 1.29 15.61
N GLY A 49 -14.18 0.20 14.98
CA GLY A 49 -15.50 0.05 14.37
C GLY A 49 -16.65 0.25 15.37
N LYS A 50 -16.59 -0.43 16.51
CA LYS A 50 -17.60 -0.33 17.59
C LYS A 50 -17.58 1.03 18.28
N LEU A 51 -16.40 1.63 18.43
CA LEU A 51 -16.25 2.98 18.95
C LEU A 51 -16.97 3.98 18.03
N GLY A 52 -16.77 3.87 16.72
CA GLY A 52 -17.43 4.75 15.74
C GLY A 52 -18.95 4.61 15.74
N SER A 53 -19.50 3.40 15.88
CA SER A 53 -20.96 3.22 15.99
C SER A 53 -21.53 3.74 17.32
N ALA A 54 -20.79 3.62 18.42
CA ALA A 54 -21.16 4.23 19.69
C ALA A 54 -21.19 5.76 19.59
N PHE A 55 -20.18 6.39 18.98
CA PHE A 55 -20.17 7.85 18.73
C PHE A 55 -21.33 8.29 17.82
N ASN A 56 -21.70 7.50 16.81
CA ASN A 56 -22.83 7.79 15.93
C ASN A 56 -24.17 7.75 16.70
N LEU A 57 -24.37 6.76 17.58
CA LEU A 57 -25.56 6.65 18.43
C LEU A 57 -25.65 7.79 19.46
N LEU A 58 -24.51 8.20 20.03
CA LEU A 58 -24.44 9.20 21.10
C LEU A 58 -24.51 10.65 20.61
N PHE A 59 -24.00 10.95 19.41
CA PHE A 59 -23.92 12.32 18.90
C PHE A 59 -24.73 12.56 17.62
N GLY A 60 -25.42 11.55 17.07
CA GLY A 60 -26.25 11.67 15.86
C GLY A 60 -25.46 12.02 14.58
N ILE A 61 -24.13 11.92 14.64
CA ILE A 61 -23.24 12.24 13.53
C ILE A 61 -23.22 11.01 12.63
N ASN A 62 -23.82 11.11 11.43
CA ASN A 62 -23.80 10.09 10.38
C ASN A 62 -22.39 9.98 9.75
N GLY A 63 -21.37 9.75 10.57
CA GLY A 63 -19.99 9.55 10.13
C GLY A 63 -19.76 8.10 9.80
N ILE A 64 -19.67 7.78 8.52
CA ILE A 64 -19.07 6.53 8.06
C ILE A 64 -17.66 6.41 8.65
N ILE A 65 -17.35 5.25 9.21
CA ILE A 65 -15.99 4.97 9.68
C ILE A 65 -15.16 4.80 8.42
N THR A 66 -14.32 5.79 8.15
CA THR A 66 -13.44 5.87 6.99
C THR A 66 -12.44 4.72 7.04
N ASN A 67 -12.85 3.57 6.51
CA ASN A 67 -12.01 2.40 6.35
C ASN A 67 -11.40 2.41 4.95
N ASN A 68 -10.10 2.13 4.87
CA ASN A 68 -9.31 2.21 3.64
C ASN A 68 -9.91 1.38 2.49
N ASP A 69 -10.54 0.25 2.79
CA ASP A 69 -11.19 -0.61 1.79
C ASP A 69 -12.53 -0.05 1.29
N VAL A 70 -13.29 0.60 2.18
CA VAL A 70 -14.63 1.13 1.86
C VAL A 70 -14.53 2.32 0.91
N ILE A 71 -13.56 3.20 1.13
CA ILE A 71 -13.31 4.36 0.26
C ILE A 71 -12.91 3.91 -1.14
N LEU A 72 -12.02 2.91 -1.22
CA LEU A 72 -11.58 2.34 -2.48
C LEU A 72 -12.74 1.67 -3.23
N GLY A 73 -13.62 0.95 -2.51
CA GLY A 73 -14.84 0.37 -3.05
C GLY A 73 -15.84 1.43 -3.54
N LEU A 74 -15.93 2.57 -2.87
CA LEU A 74 -16.73 3.70 -3.31
C LEU A 74 -16.19 4.27 -4.63
N PHE A 75 -14.87 4.48 -4.74
CA PHE A 75 -14.25 4.97 -5.97
C PHE A 75 -14.41 3.99 -7.15
N LEU A 76 -14.32 2.69 -6.89
CA LEU A 76 -14.59 1.65 -7.89
C LEU A 76 -15.99 1.75 -8.50
N ASN A 77 -17.00 2.02 -7.68
CA ASN A 77 -18.40 2.09 -8.13
C ASN A 77 -18.78 3.48 -8.68
N SER A 78 -18.30 4.56 -8.07
CA SER A 78 -18.71 5.92 -8.42
C SER A 78 -17.84 6.56 -9.49
N LEU A 79 -16.57 6.20 -9.60
CA LEU A 79 -15.58 6.88 -10.45
C LEU A 79 -14.62 5.87 -11.13
N PRO A 80 -15.13 4.96 -11.99
CA PRO A 80 -14.33 3.90 -12.59
C PRO A 80 -13.16 4.42 -13.46
N LYS A 81 -13.30 5.61 -14.05
CA LYS A 81 -12.23 6.26 -14.83
C LYS A 81 -11.01 6.62 -13.98
N ILE A 82 -11.23 7.05 -12.74
CA ILE A 82 -10.17 7.36 -11.78
C ILE A 82 -9.43 6.09 -11.38
N VAL A 83 -10.16 5.01 -11.16
CA VAL A 83 -9.55 3.73 -10.78
C VAL A 83 -8.76 3.12 -11.93
N LEU A 84 -9.24 3.24 -13.17
CA LEU A 84 -8.48 2.85 -14.37
C LEU A 84 -7.17 3.63 -14.49
N ALA A 85 -7.20 4.95 -14.33
CA ALA A 85 -6.00 5.78 -14.34
C ALA A 85 -5.05 5.45 -13.17
N GLY A 86 -5.60 5.19 -11.98
CA GLY A 86 -4.85 4.77 -10.80
C GLY A 86 -4.16 3.42 -10.98
N SER A 87 -4.82 2.45 -11.61
CA SER A 87 -4.21 1.16 -11.96
C SER A 87 -3.08 1.31 -12.99
N LEU A 88 -3.20 2.27 -13.92
CA LEU A 88 -2.15 2.54 -14.90
C LEU A 88 -0.92 3.18 -14.23
N ILE A 89 -1.15 4.10 -13.29
CA ILE A 89 -0.10 4.68 -12.44
C ILE A 89 0.57 3.61 -11.60
N MET A 90 -0.18 2.68 -10.99
CA MET A 90 0.37 1.57 -10.22
C MET A 90 1.37 0.74 -11.05
N ILE A 91 1.06 0.48 -12.33
CA ILE A 91 1.97 -0.26 -13.23
C ILE A 91 3.23 0.56 -13.51
N CYS A 92 3.08 1.85 -13.83
CA CYS A 92 4.21 2.75 -14.06
C CYS A 92 5.08 2.93 -12.82
N GLU A 93 4.48 3.05 -11.64
CA GLU A 93 5.13 3.17 -10.34
C GLU A 93 5.93 1.90 -10.02
N MET A 94 5.37 0.72 -10.26
CA MET A 94 6.09 -0.55 -10.08
C MET A 94 7.32 -0.64 -10.97
N LEU A 95 7.24 -0.17 -12.22
CA LEU A 95 8.39 -0.10 -13.14
C LEU A 95 9.46 0.87 -12.64
N LEU A 96 9.05 2.05 -12.17
CA LEU A 96 9.94 3.06 -11.57
C LEU A 96 10.62 2.55 -10.30
N ASN A 97 9.90 1.83 -9.44
CA ASN A 97 10.41 1.22 -8.21
C ASN A 97 11.50 0.17 -8.52
N ILE A 98 11.29 -0.68 -9.54
CA ILE A 98 12.30 -1.64 -10.00
C ILE A 98 13.51 -0.93 -10.63
N LEU A 99 13.29 0.15 -11.39
CA LEU A 99 14.37 0.94 -11.98
C LEU A 99 15.23 1.62 -10.91
N LEU A 100 14.63 2.16 -9.86
CA LEU A 100 15.32 2.73 -8.70
C LEU A 100 16.16 1.68 -7.96
N ALA A 101 15.60 0.49 -7.71
CA ALA A 101 16.33 -0.60 -7.06
C ALA A 101 17.58 -1.04 -7.86
N ARG A 102 17.69 -0.66 -9.14
CA ARG A 102 18.89 -0.87 -9.96
C ARG A 102 19.91 0.27 -9.87
N ILE A 103 19.46 1.51 -9.65
CA ILE A 103 20.33 2.70 -9.61
C ILE A 103 20.82 3.00 -8.18
N THR A 104 20.00 2.72 -7.16
CA THR A 104 20.30 2.95 -5.74
C THR A 104 20.91 1.71 -5.09
N THR A 105 21.91 1.93 -4.21
CA THR A 105 22.66 0.88 -3.49
C THR A 105 21.80 0.06 -2.49
N TYR A 106 20.63 0.57 -2.12
CA TYR A 106 19.66 -0.09 -1.23
C TYR A 106 18.59 -0.84 -2.05
N LYS A 107 18.71 -2.16 -2.12
CA LYS A 107 17.83 -3.04 -2.90
C LYS A 107 16.51 -3.34 -2.18
N TYR A 108 15.69 -2.31 -1.96
CA TYR A 108 14.33 -2.48 -1.43
C TYR A 108 13.29 -2.25 -2.53
N ILE A 109 12.32 -3.16 -2.63
CA ILE A 109 11.22 -3.11 -3.60
C ILE A 109 9.92 -3.12 -2.80
N TYR A 110 9.14 -2.04 -2.87
CA TYR A 110 7.76 -2.04 -2.38
C TYR A 110 6.92 -3.03 -3.18
N LEU A 111 6.54 -4.13 -2.53
CA LEU A 111 5.88 -5.27 -3.17
C LEU A 111 4.43 -5.45 -2.70
N THR A 112 3.94 -4.57 -1.84
CA THR A 112 2.58 -4.57 -1.30
C THR A 112 1.62 -3.85 -2.24
N GLY A 113 1.09 -4.58 -3.22
CA GLY A 113 0.19 -4.03 -4.24
C GLY A 113 -1.10 -3.37 -3.71
N HIS A 114 -1.59 -3.78 -2.53
CA HIS A 114 -2.82 -3.23 -1.97
C HIS A 114 -2.68 -1.78 -1.48
N VAL A 115 -1.57 -1.46 -0.82
CA VAL A 115 -1.29 -0.10 -0.33
C VAL A 115 -0.89 0.80 -1.49
N LEU A 116 -0.10 0.28 -2.44
CA LEU A 116 0.27 0.97 -3.68
C LEU A 116 -1.00 1.35 -4.46
N PHE A 117 -1.89 0.40 -4.69
CA PHE A 117 -3.15 0.64 -5.38
C PHE A 117 -4.03 1.68 -4.68
N TYR A 118 -4.17 1.59 -3.35
CA TYR A 118 -4.91 2.58 -2.56
C TYR A 118 -4.30 3.98 -2.70
N LEU A 119 -2.98 4.09 -2.56
CA LEU A 119 -2.25 5.34 -2.67
C LEU A 119 -2.38 5.95 -4.06
N SER A 120 -2.21 5.15 -5.13
CA SER A 120 -2.37 5.61 -6.51
C SER A 120 -3.79 6.12 -6.76
N VAL A 121 -4.83 5.40 -6.33
CA VAL A 121 -6.23 5.81 -6.55
C VAL A 121 -6.56 7.12 -5.81
N ILE A 122 -6.11 7.28 -4.57
CA ILE A 122 -6.28 8.55 -3.84
C ILE A 122 -5.52 9.68 -4.52
N PHE A 123 -4.31 9.42 -5.02
CA PHE A 123 -3.53 10.43 -5.72
C PHE A 123 -4.23 10.91 -6.99
N VAL A 124 -4.78 10.00 -7.79
CA VAL A 124 -5.58 10.34 -8.96
C VAL A 124 -6.85 11.09 -8.57
N SER A 125 -7.53 10.67 -7.50
CA SER A 125 -8.71 11.39 -7.01
C SER A 125 -8.39 12.84 -6.65
N VAL A 126 -7.27 13.10 -5.96
CA VAL A 126 -6.85 14.47 -5.60
C VAL A 126 -6.49 15.28 -6.85
N LEU A 127 -5.77 14.68 -7.81
CA LEU A 127 -5.42 15.34 -9.09
C LEU A 127 -6.66 15.65 -9.94
N ASN A 128 -7.66 14.76 -9.94
CA ASN A 128 -8.95 14.99 -10.58
C ASN A 128 -9.72 16.14 -9.91
N LEU A 129 -9.71 16.21 -8.58
CA LEU A 129 -10.31 17.34 -7.85
C LEU A 129 -9.58 18.67 -8.10
N ALA A 130 -8.27 18.62 -8.37
CA ALA A 130 -7.47 19.80 -8.69
C ALA A 130 -7.74 20.37 -10.11
N GLY A 131 -8.64 19.78 -10.89
CA GLY A 131 -9.12 20.34 -12.16
C GLY A 131 -8.44 19.78 -13.42
N LEU A 132 -7.70 18.67 -13.33
CA LEU A 132 -7.11 18.00 -14.49
C LEU A 132 -8.12 17.06 -15.18
N ASN A 133 -8.37 17.28 -16.47
CA ASN A 133 -9.31 16.48 -17.25
C ASN A 133 -8.69 15.13 -17.66
N LEU A 134 -9.22 14.02 -17.12
CA LEU A 134 -8.72 12.65 -17.39
C LEU A 134 -8.76 12.23 -18.87
N ALA A 135 -9.50 12.94 -19.73
CA ALA A 135 -9.66 12.58 -21.14
C ALA A 135 -8.54 13.12 -22.05
N GLU A 136 -7.88 14.22 -21.67
CA GLU A 136 -6.92 14.93 -22.53
C GLU A 136 -5.49 14.88 -21.95
N ASP A 137 -5.35 14.85 -20.62
CA ASP A 137 -4.05 14.88 -19.91
C ASP A 137 -3.64 13.54 -19.28
N LEU A 138 -4.19 12.42 -19.77
CA LEU A 138 -3.89 11.08 -19.27
C LEU A 138 -2.37 10.77 -19.13
N PRO A 139 -1.48 11.11 -20.08
CA PRO A 139 -0.05 10.87 -19.91
C PRO A 139 0.61 11.80 -18.88
N ILE A 140 0.16 13.05 -18.74
CA ILE A 140 0.71 14.01 -17.76
C ILE A 140 0.34 13.61 -16.34
N ILE A 141 -0.89 13.15 -16.13
CA ILE A 141 -1.36 12.66 -14.82
C ILE A 141 -0.61 11.37 -14.45
N VAL A 142 -0.35 10.49 -15.41
CA VAL A 142 0.40 9.25 -15.15
C VAL A 142 1.85 9.53 -14.80
N ILE A 143 2.51 10.44 -15.54
CA ILE A 143 3.92 10.78 -15.29
C ILE A 143 4.06 11.59 -13.99
N THR A 144 3.21 12.60 -13.76
CA THR A 144 3.26 13.43 -12.55
C THR A 144 2.81 12.66 -11.32
N GLY A 145 1.77 11.82 -11.44
CA GLY A 145 1.28 10.95 -10.38
C GLY A 145 2.30 9.87 -10.02
N ALA A 146 2.92 9.22 -11.02
CA ALA A 146 3.99 8.27 -10.76
C ALA A 146 5.21 8.94 -10.14
N LEU A 147 5.59 10.16 -10.55
CA LEU A 147 6.76 10.87 -10.03
C LEU A 147 6.55 11.43 -8.61
N LEU A 148 5.34 11.89 -8.28
CA LEU A 148 4.98 12.31 -6.92
C LEU A 148 4.84 11.13 -5.97
N VAL A 149 4.14 10.07 -6.37
CA VAL A 149 4.03 8.86 -5.55
C VAL A 149 5.39 8.20 -5.40
N TRP A 150 6.29 8.32 -6.38
CA TRP A 150 7.69 7.90 -6.30
C TRP A 150 8.53 8.71 -5.30
N VAL A 151 8.28 10.02 -5.13
CA VAL A 151 9.05 10.87 -4.19
C VAL A 151 8.71 10.60 -2.72
N ILE A 152 7.48 10.16 -2.44
CA ILE A 152 6.97 9.92 -1.08
C ILE A 152 7.74 8.80 -0.36
N PRO A 153 7.89 7.58 -0.91
CA PRO A 153 8.64 6.51 -0.26
C PRO A 153 10.14 6.86 -0.12
N ASP A 154 10.73 7.61 -1.05
CA ASP A 154 12.12 8.07 -0.96
C ASP A 154 12.33 8.99 0.26
N HIS A 155 11.37 9.88 0.55
CA HIS A 155 11.35 10.74 1.75
C HIS A 155 11.10 9.98 3.06
N TYR A 156 10.20 8.99 3.07
CA TYR A 156 10.00 8.14 4.26
C TYR A 156 11.26 7.32 4.57
N HIS A 157 12.00 6.87 3.55
CA HIS A 157 13.27 6.16 3.74
C HIS A 157 14.41 7.06 4.24
N THR A 158 14.51 8.32 3.76
CA THR A 158 15.49 9.29 4.30
C THR A 158 15.17 9.68 5.75
N CYS A 159 13.89 9.78 6.11
CA CYS A 159 13.46 10.09 7.48
C CYS A 159 13.65 8.91 8.45
N PHE A 160 13.44 7.66 8.01
CA PHE A 160 13.66 6.47 8.84
C PHE A 160 15.15 6.19 9.12
N LEU A 161 16.05 6.53 8.18
CA LEU A 161 17.50 6.47 8.43
C LEU A 161 17.98 7.57 9.41
N LEU A 162 17.38 8.76 9.37
CA LEU A 162 17.68 9.85 10.33
C LEU A 162 17.25 9.56 11.78
N GLN A 163 16.31 8.64 12.00
CA GLN A 163 15.88 8.19 13.34
C GLN A 163 16.74 7.06 13.93
N LEU A 164 17.60 6.43 13.14
CA LEU A 164 18.50 5.35 13.57
C LEU A 164 19.93 5.83 13.89
N GLU A 165 20.21 7.11 13.63
CA GLU A 165 21.47 7.81 13.93
C GLU A 165 21.36 8.78 15.15
N LEU A 166 20.26 8.71 15.92
CA LEU A 166 20.01 9.45 17.17
C LEU A 166 19.53 8.50 18.27
#